data_AF-E8WSL7-F1
#
_entry.id   AF-E8WSL7-F1
#
_cell.length_a   1.000
_cell.length_b   1.000
_cell.length_c   1.000
_cell.angle_alpha   90.00
_cell.angle_beta   90.00
_cell.angle_gamma   90.00
#
_symmetry.space_group_name_H-M   'P 1'
#
loop_
_entity.id
_entity.type
_entity.pdbx_description
1 polymer ?
#
loop_
_entity_poly.entity_id
_entity_poly.type
_entity_poly.pdbx_seq_one_letter_code
_entity_poly.pdbx_strand_id
1 'polypeptide(L)'
;MRISPSCRTAIAALVMAGSAMSAAHAEVTSDARTLVLLRKPHERQAQAIRFMLAVSPFGETPGLAECTVQKSQAPLVSYFESLYAAQLSKEELQQAVRFYGGRQGQEAVRLRLKYEQDLMAAAQKGEQVTESAPPYPADVREALAAFIKTAAGRHFAGEELEDREPYRSEASDLRSAALSNCLTEKAK
;
A
#
# COMPACT_ATOMS: atom_id res chain seq x y z
N MET A 1 -35.13 36.80 30.93
CA MET A 1 -33.81 36.61 30.30
C MET A 1 -34.00 36.38 28.80
N ARG A 2 -33.67 37.37 27.96
CA ARG A 2 -33.72 37.24 26.49
C ARG A 2 -32.32 36.87 26.00
N ILE A 3 -32.18 35.67 25.45
CA ILE A 3 -30.93 35.20 24.84
C ILE A 3 -30.75 35.95 23.51
N SER A 4 -29.63 36.64 23.35
CA SER A 4 -29.31 37.45 22.18
C SER A 4 -29.18 36.58 20.92
N PRO A 5 -29.75 36.99 19.76
CA PRO A 5 -29.78 36.18 18.53
C PRO A 5 -28.38 35.87 17.96
N SER A 6 -27.36 36.65 18.31
CA SER A 6 -25.96 36.45 17.88
C SER A 6 -25.31 35.18 18.45
N CYS A 7 -25.88 34.57 19.50
CA CYS A 7 -25.31 33.37 20.14
C CYS A 7 -25.79 32.06 19.51
N ARG A 8 -26.86 32.07 18.70
CA ARG A 8 -27.40 30.87 18.04
C ARG A 8 -26.67 30.52 16.74
N THR A 9 -26.07 31.50 16.06
CA THR A 9 -25.37 31.29 14.78
C THR A 9 -24.00 30.65 14.95
N ALA A 10 -23.32 30.87 16.08
CA ALA A 10 -21.98 30.32 16.35
C ALA A 10 -22.00 28.80 16.62
N ILE A 11 -23.07 28.28 17.22
CA ILE A 11 -23.19 26.85 17.56
C ILE A 11 -23.51 26.01 16.32
N ALA A 12 -24.31 26.53 15.38
CA ALA A 12 -24.62 25.85 14.13
C ALA A 12 -23.36 25.70 13.23
N ALA A 13 -22.48 26.70 13.22
CA ALA A 13 -21.24 26.66 12.45
C ALA A 13 -20.22 25.62 12.97
N LEU A 14 -20.09 25.45 14.29
CA LEU A 14 -19.19 24.45 14.88
C LEU A 14 -19.65 23.00 14.66
N VAL A 15 -20.97 22.73 14.72
CA VAL A 15 -21.52 21.38 14.51
C VAL A 15 -21.46 20.97 13.03
N MET A 16 -21.63 21.92 12.11
CA MET A 16 -21.48 21.69 10.67
C MET A 16 -20.02 21.44 10.27
N ALA A 17 -19.07 22.16 10.87
CA ALA A 17 -17.64 21.97 10.62
C ALA A 17 -17.13 20.61 11.14
N GLY A 18 -17.56 20.17 12.32
CA GLY A 18 -17.19 18.85 12.86
C GLY A 18 -17.74 17.68 12.04
N SER A 19 -18.97 17.80 11.52
CA SER A 19 -19.58 16.77 10.66
C SER A 19 -18.91 16.70 9.28
N ALA A 20 -18.54 17.85 8.72
CA ALA A 20 -17.83 17.92 7.44
C ALA A 20 -16.38 17.39 7.54
N MET A 21 -15.68 17.66 8.65
CA MET A 21 -14.36 17.07 8.90
C MET A 21 -14.45 15.55 9.09
N SER A 22 -15.42 15.05 9.86
CA SER A 22 -15.62 13.59 10.01
C SER A 22 -15.94 12.90 8.69
N ALA A 23 -16.79 13.50 7.84
CA ALA A 23 -17.11 12.96 6.52
C ALA A 23 -15.91 13.00 5.58
N ALA A 24 -15.14 14.10 5.57
CA ALA A 24 -13.92 14.20 4.76
C ALA A 24 -12.84 13.20 5.19
N HIS A 25 -12.64 12.98 6.50
CA HIS A 25 -11.73 11.98 7.01
C HIS A 25 -12.18 10.54 6.66
N ALA A 26 -13.48 10.25 6.73
CA ALA A 26 -14.02 8.96 6.34
C ALA A 26 -13.86 8.69 4.83
N GLU A 27 -14.09 9.68 3.98
CA GLU A 27 -13.90 9.57 2.52
C GLU A 27 -12.42 9.38 2.15
N VAL A 28 -11.50 10.14 2.76
CA VAL A 28 -10.04 9.98 2.57
C VAL A 28 -9.60 8.58 2.96
N THR A 29 -10.10 8.05 4.08
CA THR A 29 -9.78 6.70 4.55
C THR A 29 -10.30 5.62 3.58
N SER A 30 -11.51 5.81 3.04
CA SER A 30 -12.10 4.89 2.06
C SER A 30 -11.32 4.87 0.73
N ASP A 31 -10.96 6.04 0.19
CA ASP A 31 -10.19 6.12 -1.05
C ASP A 31 -8.77 5.58 -0.87
N ALA A 32 -8.12 5.85 0.26
CA ALA A 32 -6.82 5.28 0.61
C ALA A 32 -6.86 3.76 0.66
N ARG A 33 -7.86 3.18 1.36
CA ARG A 33 -8.04 1.73 1.42
C ARG A 33 -8.28 1.13 0.03
N THR A 34 -9.14 1.78 -0.77
CA THR A 34 -9.39 1.37 -2.16
C THR A 34 -8.10 1.36 -2.96
N LEU A 35 -7.27 2.39 -2.82
CA LEU A 35 -5.99 2.47 -3.49
C LEU A 35 -5.02 1.35 -3.07
N VAL A 36 -4.98 0.98 -1.78
CA VAL A 36 -4.19 -0.18 -1.31
C VAL A 36 -4.63 -1.47 -2.00
N LEU A 37 -5.94 -1.69 -2.13
CA LEU A 37 -6.46 -2.90 -2.76
C LEU A 37 -6.21 -2.93 -4.28
N LEU A 38 -6.17 -1.77 -4.93
CA LEU A 38 -5.86 -1.64 -6.36
C LEU A 38 -4.36 -1.79 -6.64
N ARG A 39 -3.51 -1.12 -5.85
CA ARG A 39 -2.05 -1.15 -6.03
C ARG A 39 -1.36 -2.39 -5.46
N LYS A 40 -2.02 -3.09 -4.55
CA LYS A 40 -1.56 -4.35 -3.96
C LYS A 40 -0.13 -4.30 -3.34
N PRO A 41 0.26 -3.23 -2.61
CA PRO A 41 1.59 -3.21 -1.98
C PRO A 41 1.75 -4.32 -0.93
N HIS A 42 0.66 -4.75 -0.29
CA HIS A 42 0.64 -5.89 0.63
C HIS A 42 0.96 -7.23 -0.08
N GLU A 43 0.63 -7.40 -1.36
CA GLU A 43 1.00 -8.60 -2.12
C GLU A 43 2.51 -8.62 -2.44
N ARG A 44 3.11 -7.46 -2.73
CA ARG A 44 4.57 -7.31 -2.87
C ARG A 44 5.28 -7.71 -1.57
N GLN A 45 4.77 -7.25 -0.43
CA GLN A 45 5.28 -7.64 0.89
C GLN A 45 5.11 -9.15 1.14
N ALA A 46 4.00 -9.76 0.72
CA ALA A 46 3.82 -11.21 0.80
C ALA A 46 4.84 -11.98 -0.06
N GLN A 47 5.17 -11.49 -1.25
CA GLN A 47 6.26 -12.06 -2.07
C GLN A 47 7.62 -11.93 -1.35
N ALA A 48 7.91 -10.76 -0.77
CA ALA A 48 9.13 -10.55 0.00
C ALA A 48 9.23 -11.48 1.22
N ILE A 49 8.14 -11.72 1.95
CA ILE A 49 8.10 -12.68 3.06
C ILE A 49 8.47 -14.09 2.57
N ARG A 50 7.83 -14.55 1.48
CA ARG A 50 8.10 -15.87 0.90
C ARG A 50 9.56 -15.99 0.47
N PHE A 51 10.08 -14.97 -0.21
CA PHE A 51 11.48 -14.94 -0.64
C PHE A 51 12.43 -14.98 0.55
N MET A 52 12.27 -14.06 1.52
CA MET A 52 13.12 -13.99 2.71
C MET A 52 13.17 -15.33 3.45
N LEU A 53 12.03 -16.01 3.58
CA LEU A 53 11.99 -17.31 4.26
C LEU A 53 12.59 -18.43 3.41
N ALA A 54 12.40 -18.41 2.09
CA ALA A 54 13.01 -19.41 1.20
C ALA A 54 14.54 -19.35 1.18
N VAL A 55 15.13 -18.16 1.38
CA VAL A 55 16.59 -17.97 1.41
C VAL A 55 17.17 -17.93 2.84
N SER A 56 16.30 -18.02 3.85
CA SER A 56 16.68 -17.99 5.27
C SER A 56 17.02 -19.39 5.78
N PRO A 57 17.91 -19.52 6.78
CA PRO A 57 18.13 -20.79 7.47
C PRO A 57 16.87 -21.36 8.14
N PHE A 58 15.81 -20.55 8.34
CA PHE A 58 14.52 -21.00 8.85
C PHE A 58 13.58 -21.57 7.76
N GLY A 59 13.99 -21.53 6.49
CA GLY A 59 13.17 -21.89 5.32
C GLY A 59 12.68 -23.33 5.26
N GLU A 60 13.23 -24.21 6.10
CA GLU A 60 12.81 -25.62 6.18
C GLU A 60 11.52 -25.82 6.98
N THR A 61 11.01 -24.81 7.68
CA THR A 61 9.79 -24.95 8.49
C THR A 61 8.53 -24.96 7.61
N PRO A 62 7.86 -26.11 7.41
CA PRO A 62 6.75 -26.20 6.46
C PRO A 62 5.60 -25.26 6.84
N GLY A 63 5.14 -24.46 5.88
CA GLY A 63 4.01 -23.53 6.06
C GLY A 63 4.32 -22.27 6.89
N LEU A 64 5.57 -22.03 7.30
CA LEU A 64 5.94 -20.81 8.03
C LEU A 64 5.71 -19.55 7.19
N ALA A 65 6.03 -19.61 5.90
CA ALA A 65 5.81 -18.50 4.97
C ALA A 65 4.34 -18.13 4.83
N GLU A 66 3.47 -19.11 4.57
CA GLU A 66 2.04 -18.83 4.41
C GLU A 66 1.39 -18.38 5.73
N CYS A 67 1.81 -18.92 6.88
CA CYS A 67 1.39 -18.39 8.18
C CYS A 67 1.76 -16.92 8.34
N THR A 68 3.01 -16.57 8.02
CA THR A 68 3.52 -15.20 8.15
C THR A 68 2.80 -14.24 7.21
N VAL A 69 2.55 -14.65 5.96
CA VAL A 69 1.75 -13.90 4.99
C VAL A 69 0.34 -13.67 5.52
N GLN A 70 -0.34 -14.72 5.98
CA GLN A 70 -1.71 -14.61 6.48
C GLN A 70 -1.82 -13.66 7.67
N LYS A 71 -0.91 -13.76 8.64
CA LYS A 71 -0.94 -12.90 9.84
C LYS A 71 -0.50 -11.46 9.58
N SER A 72 0.33 -11.21 8.57
CA SER A 72 0.78 -9.86 8.21
C SER A 72 -0.19 -9.13 7.28
N GLN A 73 -1.09 -9.83 6.57
CA GLN A 73 -1.91 -9.24 5.52
C GLN A 73 -2.77 -8.07 6.00
N ALA A 74 -3.62 -8.27 7.01
CA ALA A 74 -4.50 -7.21 7.50
C ALA A 74 -3.72 -6.02 8.11
N PRO A 75 -2.69 -6.24 8.96
CA PRO A 75 -1.83 -5.15 9.42
C PRO A 75 -1.17 -4.37 8.29
N LEU A 76 -0.64 -5.06 7.27
CA LEU A 76 -0.02 -4.41 6.11
C LEU A 76 -1.02 -3.58 5.32
N VAL A 77 -2.25 -4.06 5.12
CA VAL A 77 -3.31 -3.27 4.47
C VAL A 77 -3.60 -1.99 5.25
N SER A 78 -3.81 -2.10 6.57
CA SER A 78 -4.07 -0.94 7.44
C SER A 78 -2.89 0.05 7.49
N TYR A 79 -1.67 -0.46 7.42
CA TYR A 79 -0.46 0.33 7.34
C TYR A 79 -0.39 1.15 6.04
N PHE A 80 -0.55 0.50 4.89
CA PHE A 80 -0.53 1.22 3.60
C PHE A 80 -1.73 2.16 3.43
N GLU A 81 -2.87 1.84 4.04
CA GLU A 81 -4.04 2.71 4.08
C GLU A 81 -3.72 4.00 4.84
N SER A 82 -3.09 3.88 6.02
CA SER A 82 -2.65 5.02 6.82
C SER A 82 -1.58 5.84 6.09
N LEU A 83 -0.63 5.18 5.43
CA LEU A 83 0.41 5.82 4.62
C LEU A 83 -0.20 6.65 3.49
N TYR A 84 -1.12 6.07 2.71
CA TYR A 84 -1.77 6.80 1.61
C TYR A 84 -2.66 7.93 2.12
N ALA A 85 -3.43 7.72 3.20
CA ALA A 85 -4.25 8.77 3.80
C ALA A 85 -3.44 9.92 4.38
N ALA A 86 -2.23 9.66 4.88
CA ALA A 86 -1.35 10.68 5.46
C ALA A 86 -0.56 11.48 4.41
N GLN A 87 -0.25 10.86 3.26
CA GLN A 87 0.69 11.43 2.28
C GLN A 87 0.02 12.02 1.04
N LEU A 88 -1.26 11.73 0.82
CA LEU A 88 -1.99 12.15 -0.37
C LEU A 88 -3.20 13.00 0.02
N SER A 89 -3.43 14.06 -0.74
CA SER A 89 -4.69 14.81 -0.66
C SER A 89 -5.86 13.96 -1.13
N LYS A 90 -7.09 14.39 -0.81
CA LYS A 90 -8.31 13.75 -1.32
C LYS A 90 -8.33 13.67 -2.86
N GLU A 91 -7.97 14.77 -3.52
CA GLU A 91 -7.91 14.85 -4.98
C GLU A 91 -6.84 13.91 -5.55
N GLU A 92 -5.68 13.82 -4.89
CA GLU A 92 -4.61 12.91 -5.29
C GLU A 92 -5.03 11.44 -5.13
N LEU A 93 -5.70 11.11 -4.02
CA LEU A 93 -6.28 9.78 -3.80
C LEU A 93 -7.28 9.40 -4.88
N GLN A 94 -8.24 10.29 -5.19
CA GLN A 94 -9.24 10.05 -6.23
C GLN A 94 -8.61 9.90 -7.62
N GLN A 95 -7.57 10.68 -7.92
CA GLN A 95 -6.82 10.56 -9.16
C GLN A 95 -6.08 9.23 -9.25
N ALA A 96 -5.43 8.79 -8.18
CA ALA A 96 -4.74 7.50 -8.12
C ALA A 96 -5.73 6.33 -8.21
N VAL A 97 -6.84 6.37 -7.47
CA VAL A 97 -7.92 5.37 -7.53
C VAL A 97 -8.48 5.27 -8.95
N ARG A 98 -8.71 6.40 -9.63
CA ARG A 98 -9.18 6.40 -11.01
C ARG A 98 -8.17 5.74 -11.96
N PHE A 99 -6.89 6.05 -11.82
CA PHE A 99 -5.85 5.46 -12.67
C PHE A 99 -5.72 3.95 -12.43
N TYR A 100 -5.49 3.53 -11.19
CA TYR A 100 -5.30 2.12 -10.84
C TYR A 100 -6.59 1.29 -10.90
N GLY A 101 -7.75 1.93 -10.89
CA GLY A 101 -9.04 1.30 -11.18
C GLY A 101 -9.30 1.10 -12.68
N GLY A 102 -8.56 1.80 -13.55
CA GLY A 102 -8.65 1.65 -15.00
C GLY A 102 -7.83 0.48 -15.55
N ARG A 103 -8.14 0.07 -16.79
CA ARG A 103 -7.50 -1.09 -17.46
C ARG A 103 -5.97 -1.01 -17.44
N GLN A 104 -5.38 0.12 -17.85
CA GLN A 104 -3.93 0.28 -17.92
C GLN A 104 -3.27 0.27 -16.54
N GLY A 105 -3.91 0.85 -15.52
CA GLY A 105 -3.38 0.86 -14.15
C GLY A 105 -3.41 -0.53 -13.51
N GLN A 106 -4.49 -1.28 -13.70
CA GLN A 106 -4.57 -2.68 -13.26
C GLN A 106 -3.52 -3.56 -13.96
N GLU A 107 -3.34 -3.38 -15.26
CA GLU A 107 -2.35 -4.12 -16.03
C GLU A 107 -0.91 -3.77 -15.59
N ALA A 108 -0.63 -2.50 -15.29
CA ALA A 108 0.65 -2.09 -14.72
C ALA A 108 0.93 -2.79 -13.38
N VAL A 109 -0.05 -2.84 -12.46
CA VAL A 109 0.09 -3.52 -11.17
C VAL A 109 0.31 -5.03 -11.37
N ARG A 110 -0.45 -5.67 -12.26
CA ARG A 110 -0.30 -7.09 -12.58
C ARG A 110 1.09 -7.42 -13.12
N LEU A 111 1.57 -6.64 -14.08
CA LEU A 111 2.89 -6.82 -14.68
C LEU A 111 4.01 -6.58 -13.67
N ARG A 112 3.87 -5.58 -12.79
CA ARG A 112 4.82 -5.32 -11.71
C ARG A 112 4.90 -6.49 -10.74
N LEU A 113 3.78 -7.00 -10.26
CA LEU A 113 3.73 -8.14 -9.33
C LEU A 113 4.33 -9.40 -9.94
N LYS A 114 4.05 -9.66 -11.22
CA LYS A 114 4.66 -10.78 -11.93
C LYS A 114 6.18 -10.61 -12.06
N TYR A 115 6.62 -9.42 -12.46
CA TYR A 115 8.03 -9.12 -12.62
C TYR A 115 8.81 -9.31 -11.30
N GLU A 116 8.29 -8.78 -10.18
CA GLU A 116 8.93 -8.95 -8.87
C GLU A 116 8.96 -10.41 -8.41
N GLN A 117 7.90 -11.19 -8.69
CA GLN A 117 7.89 -12.62 -8.43
C GLN A 117 8.95 -13.36 -9.27
N ASP A 118 9.07 -13.03 -10.56
CA ASP A 118 10.06 -13.63 -11.46
C ASP A 118 11.50 -13.26 -11.01
N LEU A 119 11.72 -12.02 -10.55
CA LEU A 119 13.00 -11.58 -9.96
C LEU A 119 13.38 -12.40 -8.72
N MET A 120 12.45 -12.58 -7.79
CA MET A 120 12.70 -13.36 -6.57
C MET A 120 12.98 -14.83 -6.89
N ALA A 121 12.27 -15.41 -7.88
CA ALA A 121 12.50 -16.77 -8.34
C ALA A 121 13.88 -16.94 -9.02
N ALA A 122 14.31 -15.96 -9.82
CA ALA A 122 15.65 -15.94 -10.40
C ALA A 122 16.74 -15.81 -9.32
N ALA A 123 16.53 -14.91 -8.36
CA ALA A 123 17.46 -14.71 -7.25
C ALA A 123 17.65 -15.99 -6.39
N GLN A 124 16.58 -16.76 -6.14
CA GLN A 124 16.67 -18.05 -5.44
C GLN A 124 17.54 -19.08 -6.18
N LYS A 125 17.66 -18.97 -7.52
CA LYS A 125 18.51 -19.83 -8.34
C LYS A 125 19.94 -19.28 -8.52
N GLY A 126 20.23 -18.11 -7.96
CA GLY A 126 21.50 -17.41 -8.18
C GLY A 126 21.64 -16.80 -9.58
N GLU A 127 20.54 -16.62 -10.31
CA GLU A 127 20.54 -15.99 -11.63
C GLU A 127 20.63 -14.46 -11.48
N GLN A 128 21.45 -13.82 -12.32
CA GLN A 128 21.50 -12.36 -12.40
C GLN A 128 20.40 -11.85 -13.34
N VAL A 129 19.58 -10.91 -12.85
CA VAL A 129 18.63 -10.18 -13.69
C VAL A 129 19.15 -8.76 -13.88
N THR A 130 19.34 -8.38 -15.14
CA THR A 130 19.91 -7.07 -15.52
C THR A 130 18.86 -5.99 -15.77
N GLU A 131 17.58 -6.37 -15.89
CA GLU A 131 16.50 -5.42 -16.08
C GLU A 131 16.17 -4.70 -14.77
N SER A 132 15.93 -3.38 -14.85
CA SER A 132 15.62 -2.54 -13.69
C SER A 132 14.12 -2.24 -13.56
N ALA A 133 13.29 -2.62 -14.54
CA ALA A 133 11.87 -2.32 -14.57
C ALA A 133 11.05 -3.40 -15.31
N PRO A 134 9.76 -3.57 -14.99
CA PRO A 134 8.89 -4.49 -15.72
C PRO A 134 8.80 -4.15 -17.21
N PRO A 135 8.78 -5.14 -18.12
CA PRO A 135 8.61 -4.93 -19.55
C PRO A 135 7.15 -4.57 -19.88
N TYR A 136 6.77 -3.32 -19.60
CA TYR A 136 5.42 -2.82 -19.87
C TYR A 136 5.15 -2.70 -21.38
N PRO A 137 3.96 -3.12 -21.88
CA PRO A 137 3.47 -2.80 -23.21
C PRO A 137 3.41 -1.29 -23.47
N ALA A 138 3.46 -0.87 -24.74
CA ALA A 138 3.52 0.54 -25.12
C ALA A 138 2.36 1.37 -24.54
N ASP A 139 1.12 0.86 -24.61
CA ASP A 139 -0.06 1.55 -24.08
C ASP A 139 -0.02 1.72 -22.55
N VAL A 140 0.52 0.73 -21.83
CA VAL A 140 0.72 0.81 -20.38
C VAL A 140 1.83 1.80 -20.03
N ARG A 141 2.94 1.80 -20.77
CA ARG A 141 4.04 2.77 -20.57
C ARG A 141 3.58 4.20 -20.78
N GLU A 142 2.84 4.47 -21.85
CA GLU A 142 2.31 5.80 -22.13
C GLU A 142 1.34 6.26 -21.05
N ALA A 143 0.46 5.36 -20.58
CA ALA A 143 -0.46 5.66 -19.50
C ALA A 143 0.26 5.96 -18.17
N LEU A 144 1.29 5.17 -17.82
CA LEU A 144 2.12 5.42 -16.64
C LEU A 144 2.88 6.75 -16.77
N ALA A 145 3.47 7.04 -17.93
CA ALA A 145 4.19 8.29 -18.17
C ALA A 145 3.27 9.52 -18.11
N ALA A 146 2.01 9.38 -18.55
CA ALA A 146 1.00 10.42 -18.39
C ALA A 146 0.58 10.57 -16.91
N PHE A 147 0.36 9.46 -16.21
CA PHE A 147 -0.02 9.46 -14.80
C PHE A 147 1.05 10.09 -13.91
N ILE A 148 2.34 9.74 -14.09
CA ILE A 148 3.46 10.28 -13.29
C ILE A 148 3.57 11.81 -13.36
N LYS A 149 3.07 12.45 -14.43
CA LYS A 149 3.04 13.91 -14.56
C LYS A 149 1.94 14.59 -13.72
N THR A 150 1.00 13.81 -13.20
CA THR A 150 -0.09 14.32 -12.35
C THR A 150 0.38 14.56 -10.91
N ALA A 151 -0.44 15.23 -10.09
CA ALA A 151 -0.12 15.44 -8.68
C ALA A 151 0.02 14.12 -7.93
N ALA A 152 -0.97 13.24 -8.07
CA ALA A 152 -0.93 11.91 -7.46
C ALA A 152 0.22 11.06 -7.99
N GLY A 153 0.42 11.03 -9.31
CA GLY A 153 1.37 10.12 -9.94
C GLY A 153 2.83 10.40 -9.61
N ARG A 154 3.19 11.64 -9.22
CA ARG A 154 4.56 11.96 -8.78
C ARG A 154 4.97 11.14 -7.57
N HIS A 155 4.05 10.92 -6.63
CA HIS A 155 4.29 10.08 -5.45
C HIS A 155 4.49 8.59 -5.77
N PHE A 156 4.14 8.18 -6.99
CA PHE A 156 4.26 6.80 -7.47
C PHE A 156 5.30 6.64 -8.57
N ALA A 157 6.12 7.67 -8.81
CA ALA A 157 7.28 7.55 -9.68
C ALA A 157 8.35 6.72 -8.95
N GLY A 158 8.45 5.43 -9.30
CA GLY A 158 9.30 4.50 -8.55
C GLY A 158 8.67 4.04 -7.24
N GLU A 159 9.47 3.90 -6.18
CA GLU A 159 9.04 3.44 -4.85
C GLU A 159 9.05 4.57 -3.80
N GLU A 160 9.02 5.83 -4.24
CA GLU A 160 9.27 7.02 -3.40
C GLU A 160 8.44 7.06 -2.10
N LEU A 161 7.13 6.77 -2.17
CA LEU A 161 6.29 6.74 -0.96
C LEU A 161 6.66 5.61 0.01
N GLU A 162 7.05 4.45 -0.51
CA GLU A 162 7.37 3.25 0.27
C GLU A 162 8.82 3.30 0.82
N ASP A 163 9.71 4.03 0.13
CA ASP A 163 11.14 4.19 0.48
C ASP A 163 11.41 5.22 1.60
N ARG A 164 10.39 5.99 2.00
CA ARG A 164 10.53 6.94 3.12
C ARG A 164 10.81 6.20 4.43
N GLU A 165 11.85 6.60 5.15
CA GLU A 165 12.37 5.90 6.34
C GLU A 165 11.34 5.45 7.39
N PRO A 166 10.42 6.30 7.91
CA PRO A 166 9.51 5.87 8.98
C PRO A 166 8.61 4.71 8.54
N TYR A 167 8.31 4.65 7.25
CA TYR A 167 7.41 3.69 6.64
C TYR A 167 8.12 2.36 6.35
N ARG A 168 9.36 2.44 5.83
CA ARG A 168 10.15 1.25 5.53
C ARG A 168 10.41 0.38 6.76
N SER A 169 10.68 0.97 7.93
CA SER A 169 10.86 0.23 9.18
C SER A 169 9.57 -0.43 9.67
N GLU A 170 8.44 0.28 9.62
CA GLU A 170 7.14 -0.21 10.12
C GLU A 170 6.65 -1.44 9.36
N ALA A 171 6.76 -1.45 8.02
CA ALA A 171 6.41 -2.65 7.24
C ALA A 171 7.30 -3.85 7.60
N SER A 172 8.58 -3.61 7.95
CA SER A 172 9.48 -4.66 8.40
C SER A 172 9.13 -5.19 9.79
N ASP A 173 8.72 -4.31 10.70
CA ASP A 173 8.30 -4.68 12.05
C ASP A 173 7.02 -5.52 12.02
N LEU A 174 6.05 -5.16 11.17
CA LEU A 174 4.83 -5.95 10.97
C LEU A 174 5.12 -7.38 10.47
N ARG A 175 6.07 -7.52 9.54
CA ARG A 175 6.51 -8.84 9.06
C ARG A 175 7.21 -9.63 10.16
N SER A 176 8.08 -8.98 10.92
CA SER A 176 8.83 -9.60 12.03
C SER A 176 7.90 -10.06 13.15
N ALA A 177 6.90 -9.25 13.50
CA ALA A 177 5.88 -9.61 14.49
C ALA A 177 5.05 -10.82 14.03
N ALA A 178 4.62 -10.84 12.77
CA ALA A 178 3.90 -11.98 12.20
C ALA A 178 4.76 -13.27 12.20
N LEU A 179 6.04 -13.16 11.83
CA LEU A 179 6.98 -14.27 11.84
C LEU A 179 7.17 -14.83 13.25
N SER A 180 7.40 -13.96 14.24
CA SER A 180 7.56 -14.36 15.65
C SER A 180 6.33 -15.10 16.19
N ASN A 181 5.14 -14.62 15.85
CA ASN A 181 3.89 -15.28 16.23
C ASN A 181 3.77 -16.68 15.61
N CYS A 182 4.08 -16.82 14.32
CA CYS A 182 4.04 -18.11 13.63
C CYS A 182 5.08 -19.11 14.15
N LEU A 183 6.29 -18.65 14.48
CA LEU A 183 7.31 -19.50 15.09
C LEU A 183 6.87 -19.98 16.48
N THR A 184 6.29 -19.09 17.29
CA THR A 184 5.79 -19.42 18.63
C THR A 184 4.64 -20.41 18.58
N GLU A 185 3.72 -20.27 17.61
CA GLU A 185 2.61 -21.21 17.43
C GLU A 185 3.07 -22.61 16.98
N LYS A 186 4.15 -22.69 16.20
CA LYS A 186 4.71 -23.97 15.74
C LYS A 186 5.60 -24.68 16.76
N ALA A 187 6.10 -23.94 17.76
CA ALA A 187 6.89 -24.50 18.85
C ALA A 187 6.04 -25.11 19.98
N LYS A 188 4.72 -24.99 19.90
CA LYS A 188 3.73 -25.59 20.81
C LYS A 188 3.15 -26.86 20.21
#